data_AF-A0A7Y2E0H6-F1
#
_entry.id   AF-A0A7Y2E0H6-F1
#
_cell.length_a   1.000
_cell.length_b   1.000
_cell.length_c   1.000
_cell.angle_alpha   90.00
_cell.angle_beta   90.00
_cell.angle_gamma   90.00
#
_symmetry.space_group_name_H-M   'P 1'
#
loop_
_entity.id
_entity.type
_entity.pdbx_description
1 polymer ?
#
loop_
_entity_poly.entity_id
_entity_poly.type
_entity_poly.pdbx_seq_one_letter_code
_entity_poly.pdbx_strand_id
1 'polypeptide(L)' 'MNKTRECPSCALEAPADEDACPYCGYEFPEQPASRIWMAWLFAVLLLFWALDSFIFHVIF' A
#
# COMPACT_ATOMS: atom_id res chain seq x y z
N MET A 1 -18.79 4.46 16.16
CA MET A 1 -19.21 4.37 14.75
C MET A 1 -18.69 3.07 14.18
N ASN A 2 -19.57 2.17 13.75
CA ASN A 2 -19.16 1.01 12.97
C ASN A 2 -18.84 1.52 11.55
N LYS A 3 -17.61 1.28 11.05
CA LYS A 3 -17.23 1.69 9.70
C LYS A 3 -17.75 0.65 8.73
N THR A 4 -18.52 1.08 7.73
CA THR A 4 -18.97 0.23 6.63
C THR A 4 -18.23 0.59 5.35
N ARG A 5 -18.10 -0.39 4.45
CA ARG A 5 -17.52 -0.24 3.12
C ARG A 5 -18.40 -0.96 2.10
N GLU A 6 -18.46 -0.45 0.88
CA GLU A 6 -19.12 -1.16 -0.21
C GLU A 6 -18.23 -2.30 -0.73
N CYS A 7 -18.82 -3.47 -0.95
CA CYS A 7 -18.12 -4.60 -1.55
C CYS A 7 -17.98 -4.38 -3.07
N PRO A 8 -16.75 -4.41 -3.65
CA PRO A 8 -16.56 -4.15 -5.07
C PRO A 8 -17.11 -5.27 -5.98
N SER A 9 -17.37 -6.46 -5.41
CA SER A 9 -17.87 -7.60 -6.18
C SER A 9 -19.39 -7.67 -6.23
N CYS A 10 -20.10 -7.30 -5.17
CA CYS A 10 -21.56 -7.44 -5.08
C CYS A 10 -22.31 -6.13 -4.78
N ALA A 11 -21.59 -5.02 -4.59
CA ALA A 11 -22.11 -3.68 -4.31
C ALA A 11 -22.99 -3.57 -3.05
N LEU A 12 -22.92 -4.54 -2.13
CA LEU A 12 -23.58 -4.49 -0.82
C LEU A 12 -22.66 -3.83 0.22
N GLU A 13 -23.26 -3.22 1.23
CA GLU A 13 -22.54 -2.66 2.38
C GLU A 13 -22.08 -3.77 3.33
N ALA A 14 -20.76 -3.92 3.44
CA ALA A 14 -20.10 -4.85 4.35
C ALA A 14 -19.42 -4.09 5.51
N PRO A 15 -19.20 -4.75 6.66
CA PRO A 15 -18.37 -4.20 7.72
C PRO A 15 -16.95 -3.97 7.22
N ALA A 16 -16.31 -2.86 7.62
CA ALA A 16 -14.95 -2.54 7.18
C ALA A 16 -13.87 -3.41 7.83
N ASP A 17 -14.20 -4.07 8.95
CA ASP A 17 -13.28 -4.88 9.75
C ASP A 17 -13.29 -6.37 9.36
N GLU A 18 -14.09 -6.78 8.37
CA GLU A 18 -14.12 -8.17 7.89
C GLU A 18 -13.13 -8.37 6.74
N ASP A 19 -12.39 -9.48 6.79
CA ASP A 19 -11.42 -9.86 5.77
C ASP A 19 -12.09 -10.38 4.49
N ALA A 20 -13.35 -10.82 4.57
CA ALA A 20 -14.15 -11.27 3.44
C ALA A 20 -15.59 -10.76 3.53
N CYS A 21 -16.21 -10.49 2.39
CA CYS A 21 -17.59 -10.04 2.32
C CYS A 21 -18.55 -11.17 2.77
N PRO A 22 -19.44 -10.94 3.75
CA PRO A 22 -20.29 -11.98 4.32
C PRO A 22 -21.43 -12.42 3.38
N TYR A 23 -21.68 -11.66 2.31
CA TYR A 23 -22.74 -11.94 1.35
C TYR A 23 -22.29 -12.75 0.14
N CYS A 24 -21.10 -12.48 -0.39
CA CYS A 24 -20.60 -13.11 -1.62
C CYS A 24 -19.28 -13.86 -1.45
N GLY A 25 -18.59 -13.72 -0.31
CA GLY A 25 -17.30 -14.36 -0.05
C GLY A 25 -16.10 -13.69 -0.72
N TYR A 26 -16.23 -12.45 -1.21
CA TYR A 26 -15.09 -11.71 -1.77
C TYR A 26 -14.06 -11.39 -0.68
N GLU A 27 -12.84 -11.92 -0.79
CA GLU A 27 -11.71 -11.57 0.10
C GLU A 27 -11.20 -10.17 -0.19
N PHE A 28 -11.23 -9.32 0.84
CA PHE A 28 -10.66 -8.00 0.77
C PHE A 28 -9.13 -8.09 0.88
N PRO A 29 -8.38 -7.46 -0.04
CA PRO A 29 -6.94 -7.54 0.01
C PRO A 29 -6.42 -6.79 1.24
N GLU A 30 -5.87 -7.53 2.19
CA GLU A 30 -5.04 -6.94 3.24
C GLU A 30 -3.81 -6.29 2.59
N GLN A 31 -3.50 -5.05 2.98
CA GLN A 31 -2.23 -4.45 2.61
C GLN A 31 -1.20 -4.88 3.65
N PRO A 32 -0.33 -5.87 3.37
CA PRO A 32 0.67 -6.27 4.33
C PRO A 32 1.60 -5.09 4.59
N ALA A 33 2.01 -4.93 5.85
CA ALA A 33 2.95 -3.89 6.25
C ALA A 33 4.28 -3.96 5.45
N SER A 34 4.60 -5.12 4.87
CA SER A 34 5.72 -5.30 3.95
C SER A 34 5.68 -4.35 2.74
N ARG A 35 4.50 -4.03 2.19
CA ARG A 35 4.40 -3.08 1.06
C ARG A 35 4.87 -1.69 1.46
N ILE A 36 4.56 -1.26 2.68
CA ILE A 36 4.99 0.05 3.21
C ILE A 36 6.51 0.07 3.40
N TRP A 37 7.09 -1.01 3.94
CA TRP A 37 8.54 -1.09 4.14
C TRP A 37 9.32 -1.11 2.82
N MET A 38 8.83 -1.84 1.82
CA MET A 38 9.43 -1.86 0.48
C MET A 38 9.38 -0.48 -0.20
N ALA A 39 8.29 0.28 -0.03
CA ALA A 39 8.21 1.64 -0.58
C ALA A 39 9.30 2.56 0.02
N TRP A 40 9.54 2.47 1.33
CA TRP A 40 10.62 3.21 1.98
C TRP A 40 12.01 2.78 1.52
N LEU A 41 12.25 1.48 1.36
CA LEU A 41 13.51 0.95 0.84
C LEU A 41 13.83 1.53 -0.55
N PHE A 42 12.86 1.50 -1.48
CA PHE A 42 13.04 2.06 -2.82
C PHE A 42 13.26 3.58 -2.80
N ALA A 43 12.52 4.32 -1.98
CA ALA A 43 12.71 5.76 -1.84
C ALA A 43 14.11 6.11 -1.35
N VAL A 44 14.63 5.39 -0.35
CA VAL A 44 15.99 5.58 0.18
C VAL A 44 17.04 5.23 -0.86
N LEU A 45 16.86 4.14 -1.61
CA LEU A 45 17.78 3.73 -2.67
C LEU A 45 17.88 4.79 -3.78
N LEU A 46 16.74 5.35 -4.20
CA LEU A 46 16.69 6.42 -5.21
C LEU A 46 17.32 7.71 -4.70
N LEU A 47 17.07 8.09 -3.44
CA LEU A 47 17.71 9.26 -2.83
C LEU A 47 19.22 9.08 -2.72
N PHE A 48 19.69 7.89 -2.33
CA PHE A 48 21.11 7.57 -2.24
C PHE A 48 21.79 7.65 -3.62
N TRP A 49 21.16 7.08 -4.65
CA TRP A 49 21.67 7.16 -6.02
C TRP A 49 21.67 8.60 -6.57
N ALA A 50 20.62 9.37 -6.28
CA ALA A 50 20.55 10.78 -6.67
C ALA A 50 21.63 11.64 -5.98
N LEU A 51 21.91 11.38 -4.70
CA LEU A 51 22.98 12.03 -3.95
C LEU A 51 24.36 11.70 -4.49
N ASP A 52 24.63 10.42 -4.81
CA ASP A 52 25.91 9.98 -5.40
C ASP A 52 26.16 10.60 -6.78
N SER A 53 25.14 10.57 -7.65
CA SER A 53 25.18 11.22 -8.97
C SER A 53 25.43 12.73 -8.88
N PHE A 54 24.76 13.39 -7.93
CA PHE A 54 24.95 14.83 -7.69
C PHE A 54 26.35 15.15 -7.15
N ILE A 55 26.88 14.34 -6.24
CA ILE A 55 28.25 14.48 -5.73
C ILE A 55 29.28 14.29 -6.86
N PHE A 56 29.10 13.29 -7.72
CA PHE A 56 30.01 13.01 -8.83
C PHE A 56 30.08 14.17 -9.83
N HIS A 57 28.93 14.79 -10.15
CA HIS A 57 28.85 15.93 -11.08
C HIS A 57 29.38 17.25 -10.47
N VAL A 58 29.37 17.40 -9.15
CA VAL A 58 29.90 18.61 -8.48
C VAL A 58 31.40 18.49 -8.22
N ILE A 59 31.94 17.29 -8.04
CA ILE A 59 33.36 17.05 -7.74
C ILE A 59 34.24 16.96 -9.00
N PHE A 60 33.71 16.52 -10.14
CA PHE A 60 34.47 16.29 -11.39
C PHE A 60 34.06 17.25 -12.51
#